data_AF-A0A3L8P9H1-F1
#
_entry.id   AF-A0A3L8P9H1-F1
#
_cell.length_a   1.000
_cell.length_b   1.000
_cell.length_c   1.000
_cell.angle_alpha   90.00
_cell.angle_beta   90.00
_cell.angle_gamma   90.00
#
_symmetry.space_group_name_H-M   'P 1'
#
loop_
_entity.id
_entity.type
_entity.pdbx_description
1 polymer ?
#
loop_
_entity_poly.entity_id
_entity_poly.type
_entity_poly.pdbx_seq_one_letter_code
_entity_poly.pdbx_strand_id
1 'polypeptide(L)' 'RRRGGSELSKIIRRLLGLEAKMSQYRDGAVFVRKVTSTVGEDGFAAVWAEPANLPSKAEIHDPDAWVARVHG' A
#
# COMPACT_ATOMS: atom_id res chain seq x y z
N ARG A 1 13.72 -17.19 -6.54
CA ARG A 1 13.12 -17.69 -5.28
C ARG A 1 12.46 -16.51 -4.54
N ARG A 2 11.20 -16.16 -4.86
CA ARG A 2 10.48 -15.03 -4.24
C ARG A 2 9.96 -15.46 -2.86
N ARG A 3 10.65 -15.09 -1.78
CA ARG A 3 10.22 -15.35 -0.38
C ARG A 3 9.49 -14.17 0.29
N GLY A 4 9.41 -13.00 -0.35
CA GLY A 4 8.76 -11.81 0.22
C GLY A 4 7.23 -11.74 0.07
N GLY A 5 6.66 -12.33 -0.99
CA GLY A 5 5.22 -12.19 -1.28
C GLY A 5 4.29 -12.95 -0.32
N SER A 6 4.78 -13.95 0.41
CA SER A 6 3.93 -14.82 1.24
C SER A 6 3.53 -14.22 2.58
N GLU A 7 4.36 -13.37 3.20
CA GLU A 7 4.02 -12.74 4.48
C GLU A 7 3.13 -11.51 4.26
N LEU A 8 3.43 -10.73 3.23
CA LEU A 8 2.61 -9.60 2.81
C LEU A 8 1.18 -10.03 2.42
N SER A 9 1.04 -11.11 1.64
CA SER A 9 -0.27 -11.66 1.29
C SER A 9 -1.05 -12.19 2.50
N LYS A 10 -0.36 -12.72 3.53
CA LYS A 10 -0.99 -13.09 4.80
C LYS A 10 -1.48 -11.87 5.59
N ILE A 11 -0.70 -10.79 5.63
CA ILE A 11 -1.08 -9.54 6.28
C ILE A 11 -2.32 -8.94 5.60
N ILE A 12 -2.34 -8.90 4.27
CA ILE A 12 -3.50 -8.40 3.51
C ILE A 12 -4.73 -9.26 3.71
N ARG A 13 -4.61 -10.60 3.68
CA ARG A 13 -5.74 -11.49 4.00
C ARG A 13 -6.27 -11.27 5.41
N ARG A 14 -5.40 -10.97 6.37
CA ARG A 14 -5.80 -10.67 7.76
C ARG A 14 -6.48 -9.30 7.88
N LEU A 15 -6.08 -8.32 7.08
CA LEU A 15 -6.72 -7.00 7.00
C LEU A 15 -8.05 -7.03 6.22
N LEU A 16 -8.18 -7.90 5.20
CA LEU A 16 -9.44 -8.13 4.46
C LEU A 16 -10.44 -9.00 5.25
N GLY A 17 -9.95 -9.88 6.13
CA GLY A 17 -10.77 -10.78 6.96
C GLY A 17 -11.22 -10.20 8.30
N LEU A 18 -10.71 -9.03 8.69
CA LEU A 18 -11.20 -8.25 9.82
C LEU A 18 -12.03 -7.10 9.25
N GLU A 19 -13.24 -6.88 9.78
CA GLU A 19 -14.07 -5.73 9.44
C GLU A 19 -13.32 -4.41 9.67
N ALA A 20 -12.55 -3.95 8.68
CA ALA A 20 -12.02 -2.60 8.69
C ALA A 20 -13.22 -1.66 8.52
N LYS A 21 -13.48 -0.82 9.53
CA LYS A 21 -14.48 0.26 9.47
C LYS A 21 -14.45 0.89 8.07
N MET A 22 -15.61 0.97 7.41
CA MET A 22 -15.79 1.51 6.03
C MET A 22 -14.98 2.79 5.70
N SER A 23 -14.63 3.60 6.70
CA SER A 23 -13.75 4.76 6.53
C SER A 23 -12.34 4.41 6.05
N GLN A 24 -11.74 3.35 6.58
CA GLN A 24 -10.38 2.93 6.18
C GLN A 24 -10.33 2.46 4.73
N TYR A 25 -11.41 1.87 4.20
CA TYR A 25 -11.50 1.52 2.79
C TYR A 25 -11.56 2.74 1.87
N ARG A 26 -12.22 3.82 2.30
CA ARG A 26 -12.23 5.08 1.53
C ARG A 26 -10.84 5.69 1.49
N ASP A 27 -10.15 5.74 2.62
CA ASP A 27 -8.79 6.31 2.72
C ASP A 27 -7.80 5.48 1.89
N GLY A 28 -7.88 4.14 1.98
CA GLY A 28 -7.07 3.24 1.15
C GLY A 28 -7.33 3.41 -0.35
N ALA A 29 -8.59 3.59 -0.76
CA ALA A 29 -8.91 3.83 -2.17
C ALA A 29 -8.40 5.19 -2.67
N VAL A 30 -8.40 6.23 -1.83
CA VAL A 30 -7.80 7.53 -2.14
C VAL A 30 -6.29 7.39 -2.30
N PHE A 31 -5.63 6.68 -1.38
CA PHE A 31 -4.21 6.38 -1.44
C PHE A 31 -3.83 5.71 -2.76
N VAL A 32 -4.46 4.58 -3.10
CA VAL A 32 -4.15 3.84 -4.33
C VAL A 32 -4.33 4.72 -5.56
N ARG A 33 -5.45 5.45 -5.66
CA ARG A 33 -5.68 6.35 -6.80
C ARG A 33 -4.62 7.43 -6.92
N LYS A 34 -4.25 8.07 -5.80
CA LYS A 34 -3.27 9.15 -5.78
C LYS A 34 -1.88 8.64 -6.18
N VAL A 35 -1.44 7.52 -5.58
CA VAL A 35 -0.14 6.92 -5.90
C VAL A 35 -0.08 6.46 -7.36
N THR A 36 -1.07 5.70 -7.82
CA THR A 36 -1.12 5.23 -9.22
C THR A 36 -1.19 6.42 -10.21
N SER A 37 -1.86 7.52 -9.85
CA SER A 37 -1.84 8.74 -10.67
C SER A 37 -0.48 9.43 -10.72
N THR A 38 0.36 9.27 -9.68
CA THR A 38 1.68 9.93 -9.60
C THR A 38 2.78 9.08 -10.24
N VAL A 39 2.80 7.77 -10.00
CA VAL A 39 3.90 6.87 -10.41
C VAL A 39 3.48 5.77 -11.38
N GLY A 40 2.21 5.73 -11.79
CA GLY A 40 1.66 4.67 -12.63
C GLY A 40 1.42 3.35 -11.89
N GLU A 41 0.83 2.38 -12.58
CA GLU A 41 0.57 1.05 -12.02
C GLU A 41 1.86 0.29 -11.72
N ASP A 42 2.86 0.39 -12.61
CA ASP A 42 4.16 -0.24 -12.44
C ASP A 42 4.95 0.37 -11.27
N GLY A 43 4.87 1.68 -11.07
CA GLY A 43 5.43 2.33 -9.89
C GLY A 43 4.75 1.85 -8.60
N PHE A 44 3.41 1.81 -8.60
CA PHE A 44 2.67 1.30 -7.44
C PHE A 44 3.01 -0.18 -7.12
N ALA A 45 3.38 -0.99 -8.12
CA ALA A 45 3.78 -2.37 -7.90
C ALA A 45 5.00 -2.53 -6.97
N ALA A 46 5.77 -1.46 -6.71
CA ALA A 46 6.85 -1.43 -5.71
C ALA A 46 6.36 -1.78 -4.28
N VAL A 47 5.07 -1.58 -3.98
CA VAL A 47 4.45 -2.00 -2.71
C VAL A 47 4.59 -3.51 -2.46
N TRP A 48 4.75 -4.31 -3.51
CA TRP A 48 4.89 -5.76 -3.46
C TRP A 48 6.34 -6.25 -3.40
N ALA A 49 7.32 -5.35 -3.57
CA ALA A 49 8.73 -5.73 -3.64
C ALA A 49 9.25 -6.25 -2.29
N GLU A 50 8.93 -5.54 -1.21
CA GLU A 50 9.32 -5.90 0.14
C GLU A 50 8.39 -5.30 1.21
N PRO A 51 8.37 -5.87 2.44
CA PRO A 51 7.50 -5.38 3.51
C PRO A 51 7.72 -3.91 3.91
N ALA A 52 8.93 -3.38 3.74
CA ALA A 52 9.23 -1.98 4.04
C ALA A 52 8.49 -0.98 3.12
N ASN A 53 8.04 -1.43 1.94
CA ASN A 53 7.29 -0.60 1.00
C ASN A 53 5.79 -0.56 1.30
N LEU A 54 5.32 -1.28 2.33
CA LEU A 54 3.94 -1.11 2.78
C LEU A 54 3.71 0.34 3.25
N PRO A 55 2.58 0.96 2.89
CA PRO A 55 2.23 2.25 3.45
C PRO A 55 1.87 2.09 4.93
N SER A 56 2.43 2.98 5.73
CA SER A 56 2.00 3.23 7.10
C SER A 56 0.63 3.89 7.11
N LYS A 57 -0.03 3.90 8.27
CA LYS A 57 -1.31 4.60 8.43
C LYS A 57 -1.19 6.11 8.12
N ALA A 58 -0.07 6.73 8.48
CA ALA A 58 0.17 8.15 8.19
C ALA A 58 0.25 8.39 6.67
N GLU A 59 0.97 7.53 5.96
CA GLU A 59 1.12 7.57 4.50
C GLU A 59 -0.18 7.25 3.74
N ILE A 60 -1.10 6.47 4.31
CA ILE A 60 -2.43 6.30 3.72
C ILE A 60 -3.18 7.65 3.69
N HIS A 61 -2.95 8.52 4.68
CA HIS A 61 -3.52 9.87 4.72
C HIS A 61 -2.66 10.92 3.98
N ASP A 62 -1.38 10.62 3.75
CA ASP A 62 -0.44 11.43 2.96
C ASP A 62 0.26 10.55 1.89
N PRO A 63 -0.39 10.31 0.75
CA PRO A 63 0.15 9.41 -0.28
C PRO A 63 1.46 9.92 -0.90
N ASP A 64 1.68 11.24 -0.89
CA ASP A 64 2.87 11.85 -1.48
C ASP A 64 4.11 11.53 -0.61
N ALA A 65 3.95 11.40 0.71
CA ALA A 65 5.03 10.93 1.59
C ALA A 65 5.49 9.50 1.28
N TRP A 66 4.57 8.60 0.92
CA TRP A 66 4.92 7.26 0.47
C TRP A 66 5.70 7.28 -0.83
N VAL A 67 5.21 8.07 -1.80
CA VAL A 67 5.89 8.21 -3.11
C VAL A 67 7.31 8.74 -2.92
N ALA A 68 7.49 9.78 -2.11
CA ALA A 68 8.80 10.34 -1.83
C ALA A 68 9.76 9.33 -1.18
N ARG A 69 9.25 8.45 -0.31
CA ARG A 69 10.08 7.43 0.35
C ARG A 69 10.44 6.26 -0.56
N VAL A 70 9.51 5.82 -1.40
CA VAL A 70 9.68 4.59 -2.21
C VAL A 70 10.27 4.87 -3.59
N HIS A 71 10.05 6.07 -4.13
CA HIS A 71 10.47 6.45 -5.48
C HIS A 71 11.39 7.68 -5.53
N GLY A 72 11.63 8.34 -4.40
CA GLY A 72 12.60 9.44 -4.27
C GLY A 72 14.01 8.99 -3.94
#